data_AF-A0A6I4QHK8-F1
#
_entry.id   AF-A0A6I4QHK8-F1
#
_cell.length_a   1.000
_cell.length_b   1.000
_cell.length_c   1.000
_cell.angle_alpha   90.00
_cell.angle_beta   90.00
_cell.angle_gamma   90.00
#
_symmetry.space_group_name_H-M   'P 1'
#
loop_
_entity.id
_entity.type
_entity.pdbx_description
1 polymer ?
#
loop_
_entity_poly.entity_id
_entity_poly.type
_entity_poly.pdbx_seq_one_letter_code
_entity_poly.pdbx_strand_id
1 'polypeptide(L)' 'RLNQRTASETRDMIIKLLTPFKKMVKSITFDNGMEFNYHHAIEHYLNTTVYFAEPYKSWQRGTNENTNGLIR' A
#
# COMPACT_ATOMS: atom_id res chain seq x y z
N ARG A 1 2.38 -12.27 9.24
CA ARG A 1 1.55 -13.01 8.27
C ARG A 1 0.12 -12.52 8.46
N LEU A 2 -0.57 -12.08 7.40
CA LEU A 2 -1.99 -11.71 7.49
C LEU A 2 -2.80 -12.99 7.69
N ASN A 3 -3.69 -13.02 8.69
CA ASN A 3 -4.54 -14.18 8.96
C ASN A 3 -5.78 -14.16 8.06
N GLN A 4 -6.26 -12.98 7.68
CA GLN A 4 -7.25 -12.76 6.64
C GLN A 4 -6.86 -11.52 5.80
N ARG A 5 -7.10 -11.54 4.49
CA ARG A 5 -6.84 -10.38 3.60
C ARG A 5 -7.95 -9.33 3.72
N THR A 6 -8.37 -9.01 4.94
CA THR A 6 -9.35 -7.95 5.17
C THR A 6 -8.67 -6.58 5.04
N ALA A 7 -9.42 -5.58 4.60
CA ALA A 7 -8.88 -4.23 4.47
C ALA A 7 -8.38 -3.67 5.82
N SER A 8 -9.02 -4.06 6.93
CA SER A 8 -8.62 -3.64 8.29
C SER A 8 -7.28 -4.26 8.73
N GLU A 9 -7.09 -5.57 8.53
CA GLU A 9 -5.82 -6.22 8.87
C GLU A 9 -4.67 -5.70 8.00
N THR A 10 -4.93 -5.49 6.71
CA THR A 10 -3.96 -4.93 5.76
C THR A 10 -3.54 -3.53 6.20
N ARG A 11 -4.49 -2.65 6.53
CA ARG A 11 -4.22 -1.31 7.08
C ARG A 11 -3.33 -1.38 8.32
N ASP A 12 -3.69 -2.20 9.30
CA ASP A 12 -2.98 -2.27 10.59
C ASP A 12 -1.54 -2.77 10.41
N MET A 13 -1.32 -3.73 9.50
CA MET A 13 0.03 -4.17 9.15
C MET A 13 0.84 -3.11 8.42
N ILE A 14 0.25 -2.41 7.46
CA ILE A 14 0.96 -1.34 6.74
C ILE A 14 1.42 -0.27 7.73
N ILE A 15 0.51 0.18 8.60
CA ILE A 15 0.84 1.18 9.64
C ILE A 15 1.96 0.63 10.53
N LYS A 16 1.83 -0.59 11.06
CA LYS A 16 2.83 -1.18 11.95
C LYS A 16 4.21 -1.29 11.29
N LEU A 17 4.28 -1.75 10.04
CA LEU A 17 5.54 -1.98 9.33
C LEU A 17 6.22 -0.68 8.91
N LEU A 18 5.44 0.34 8.52
CA LEU A 18 5.98 1.60 8.03
C LEU A 18 6.17 2.66 9.12
N THR A 19 5.59 2.50 10.30
CA THR A 19 5.76 3.44 11.43
C THR A 19 7.23 3.74 11.76
N PRO A 20 8.15 2.76 11.83
CA PRO A 20 9.57 3.04 12.07
C PRO A 20 10.21 3.92 10.99
N PHE A 21 9.66 3.89 9.77
CA PHE A 21 10.16 4.62 8.61
C PHE A 21 9.30 5.83 8.25
N LYS A 22 8.32 6.21 9.09
CA LYS A 22 7.30 7.24 8.80
C LYS A 22 7.88 8.53 8.22
N LYS A 23 9.02 9.00 8.74
CA LYS A 23 9.66 10.25 8.27
C LYS A 23 10.25 10.16 6.85
N MET A 24 10.60 8.94 6.43
CA MET A 24 11.18 8.63 5.11
C MET A 24 10.11 8.32 4.07
N VAL A 25 8.94 7.82 4.48
CA VAL A 25 7.83 7.50 3.57
C VAL A 25 7.10 8.78 3.15
N LYS A 26 7.42 9.30 1.96
CA LYS A 26 6.81 10.53 1.42
C LYS A 26 5.47 10.30 0.73
N SER A 27 5.34 9.16 0.07
CA SER A 27 4.09 8.72 -0.53
C SER A 27 4.05 7.20 -0.63
N ILE A 28 2.86 6.67 -0.81
CA ILE A 28 2.62 5.24 -1.04
C ILE A 28 1.71 5.11 -2.26
N THR A 29 2.05 4.23 -3.20
CA THR A 29 1.21 3.95 -4.36
C THR A 29 0.65 2.55 -4.25
N PHE A 30 -0.68 2.43 -4.15
CA PHE A 30 -1.38 1.16 -4.17
C PHE A 30 -1.96 0.87 -5.56
N ASP A 31 -2.39 -0.38 -5.71
CA ASP A 31 -3.34 -0.71 -6.76
C ASP A 31 -4.78 -0.60 -6.29
N ASN A 32 -5.71 -0.86 -7.21
CA ASN A 32 -7.15 -0.80 -6.94
C ASN A 32 -7.68 -2.05 -6.21
N GLY A 33 -6.84 -2.71 -5.40
CA GLY A 33 -7.25 -3.83 -4.54
C GLY A 33 -8.19 -3.37 -3.42
N MET A 34 -9.24 -4.14 -3.15
CA MET A 34 -10.22 -3.82 -2.09
C MET A 34 -9.61 -3.86 -0.69
N GLU A 35 -8.48 -4.54 -0.52
CA GLU A 35 -7.71 -4.54 0.72
C GLU A 35 -7.18 -3.14 1.12
N PHE A 36 -7.19 -2.17 0.21
CA PHE A 36 -6.73 -0.80 0.45
C PHE A 36 -7.87 0.22 0.65
N ASN A 37 -9.11 -0.25 0.85
CA ASN A 37 -10.27 0.62 1.08
C ASN A 37 -10.11 1.56 2.29
N TYR A 38 -9.28 1.21 3.28
CA TYR A 38 -8.98 2.06 4.44
C TYR A 38 -7.71 2.91 4.30
N HIS A 39 -7.31 3.25 3.07
CA HIS A 39 -6.10 4.03 2.80
C HIS A 39 -6.07 5.41 3.49
N HIS A 40 -7.21 6.09 3.68
CA HIS A 40 -7.24 7.36 4.41
C HIS A 40 -6.71 7.25 5.84
N ALA A 41 -6.95 6.11 6.51
CA ALA A 41 -6.37 5.87 7.82
C ALA A 41 -4.84 5.70 7.72
N ILE A 42 -4.35 5.02 6.68
CA ILE A 42 -2.91 4.86 6.43
C ILE A 42 -2.25 6.23 6.22
N GLU A 43 -2.84 7.09 5.38
CA GLU A 43 -2.38 8.47 5.14
C GLU A 43 -2.27 9.26 6.44
N HIS A 44 -3.33 9.22 7.26
CA HIS A 44 -3.37 9.93 8.54
C HIS A 44 -2.31 9.42 9.52
N TYR A 45 -2.21 8.10 9.74
CA TYR A 45 -1.27 7.55 10.71
C TYR A 45 0.19 7.69 10.27
N LEU A 46 0.47 7.57 8.96
CA LEU A 46 1.83 7.71 8.42
C LEU A 46 2.17 9.15 8.00
N ASN A 47 1.24 10.10 8.07
CA ASN A 47 1.42 11.47 7.61
C ASN A 47 2.07 11.52 6.21
N THR A 48 1.48 10.74 5.29
CA THR A 48 1.99 10.49 3.94
C THR A 48 0.86 10.57 2.94
N THR A 49 1.16 10.77 1.65
CA THR A 49 0.14 10.80 0.59
C THR A 49 0.00 9.42 -0.04
N VAL A 50 -1.23 8.94 -0.19
CA VAL A 50 -1.53 7.70 -0.91
C VAL A 50 -2.03 8.02 -2.31
N TYR A 51 -1.49 7.30 -3.30
CA TYR A 51 -1.95 7.32 -4.68
C TYR A 51 -2.45 5.94 -5.09
N PHE A 52 -3.33 5.92 -6.09
CA PHE A 52 -3.80 4.69 -6.72
C PHE A 52 -3.43 4.69 -8.20
N ALA A 53 -3.03 3.52 -8.71
CA ALA A 53 -2.81 3.34 -10.14
C ALA A 53 -4.13 3.56 -10.91
N GLU A 54 -4.07 4.29 -12.02
CA GLU A 54 -5.25 4.56 -12.84
C GLU A 54 -5.78 3.25 -13.47
N PRO A 55 -7.11 3.09 -13.57
CA PRO A 55 -7.70 1.95 -14.27
C PRO A 55 -7.13 1.80 -15.69
N TYR A 56 -6.83 0.57 -16.08
CA TYR A 56 -6.32 0.21 -17.41
C TYR A 56 -4.94 0.81 -17.78
N LYS A 57 -4.20 1.39 -16.82
CA LYS A 57 -2.82 1.87 -17.03
C LYS A 57 -1.80 0.96 -16.35
N SER A 58 -1.68 -0.28 -16.81
CA SER A 58 -0.77 -1.29 -16.24
C SER A 58 0.69 -0.80 -16.15
N TRP A 59 1.14 0.07 -17.06
CA TRP A 59 2.49 0.64 -17.04
C TRP A 59 2.82 1.47 -15.80
N GLN A 60 1.83 2.02 -15.10
CA GLN A 60 2.05 2.73 -13.83
C GLN A 60 2.45 1.80 -12.68
N ARG A 61 2.30 0.49 -12.89
CA ARG A 61 2.59 -0.55 -11.91
C ARG A 61 3.83 -1.39 -12.27
N GLY A 62 4.60 -0.99 -13.29
CA GLY A 62 5.72 -1.79 -13.79
C GLY A 62 6.70 -2.20 -12.67
N THR A 63 7.02 -1.29 -11.75
CA THR A 63 7.87 -1.61 -10.59
C THR A 63 7.20 -2.59 -9.63
N ASN A 64 5.91 -2.40 -9.31
CA ASN A 64 5.17 -3.30 -8.42
C ASN A 64 5.12 -4.73 -8.99
N GLU A 65 4.87 -4.85 -10.29
CA GLU A 65 4.81 -6.14 -10.99
C GLU A 65 6.18 -6.82 -11.04
N ASN A 66 7.24 -6.07 -11.39
CA ASN A 66 8.61 -6.57 -11.40
C ASN A 66 9.06 -7.06 -10.01
N THR A 67 8.85 -6.25 -8.96
CA THR A 67 9.19 -6.65 -7.59
C THR A 67 8.40 -7.86 -7.13
N ASN A 68 7.11 -7.94 -7.46
CA ASN A 68 6.28 -9.10 -7.17
C ASN A 68 6.75 -10.37 -7.91
N GLY A 69 7.30 -10.23 -9.11
CA GLY A 69 7.89 -11.32 -9.88
C GLY A 69 9.21 -11.83 -9.29
N LEU A 70 9.99 -10.98 -8.63
CA LEU A 70 11.23 -11.38 -7.95
C LEU A 70 10.98 -12.15 -6.64
N ILE A 71 9.83 -11.92 -5.99
CA ILE A 71 9.46 -12.55 -4.71
C ILE A 71 8.74 -13.89 -4.91
N ARG A 72 8.12 -14.09 -6.09
CA ARG A 72 7.40 -15.32 -6.46
C ARG A 72 8.33 -16.32 -7.14
#